data_AF-A0A535A856-F1
#
_entry.id   AF-A0A535A856-F1
#
_cell.length_a   1.000
_cell.length_b   1.000
_cell.length_c   1.000
_cell.angle_alpha   90.00
_cell.angle_beta   90.00
_cell.angle_gamma   90.00
#
_symmetry.space_group_name_H-M   'P 1'
#
loop_
_entity.id
_entity.type
_entity.pdbx_description
1 polymer ?
#
loop_
_entity_poly.entity_id
_entity_poly.type
_entity_poly.pdbx_seq_one_letter_code
_entity_poly.pdbx_strand_id
1 'polypeptide(L)'
;GGWTAAHGDEEDWSFLTSYFERADGFLLGRRTWEIWGPYWPQHDSGDPVSHGINILPKYVPSTTLKDPAWQNTHVISGDVEVAVRELKAKPGRELQVHGSGVLLRWLLERDLVDELNLRIYPVIVGDGLRLFPEHGETHDLTLIESRSTSSGVTLQTYRPAGRAIFGTVG
;
A
#
# COMPACT_ATOMS: atom_id res chain seq x y z
N GLY A 1 3.80 -12.63 -8.57
CA GLY A 1 2.63 -12.29 -7.73
C GLY A 1 1.87 -13.53 -7.32
N GLY A 2 1.46 -14.38 -8.26
CA GLY A 2 0.55 -15.52 -7.99
C GLY A 2 0.98 -16.54 -6.93
N TRP A 3 2.26 -16.56 -6.51
CA TRP A 3 2.72 -17.42 -5.42
C TRP A 3 2.05 -17.07 -4.07
N THR A 4 1.56 -15.84 -3.86
CA THR A 4 0.85 -15.48 -2.61
C THR A 4 -0.41 -16.32 -2.41
N ALA A 5 -1.08 -16.73 -3.49
CA ALA A 5 -2.32 -17.49 -3.43
C ALA A 5 -2.16 -18.89 -2.81
N ALA A 6 -0.95 -19.47 -2.85
CA ALA A 6 -0.65 -20.76 -2.25
C ALA A 6 -0.47 -20.71 -0.72
N HIS A 7 -0.39 -19.51 -0.15
CA HIS A 7 -0.09 -19.26 1.26
C HIS A 7 -1.18 -18.45 1.97
N GLY A 8 -2.25 -18.09 1.27
CA GLY A 8 -3.38 -17.41 1.90
C GLY A 8 -4.14 -18.39 2.80
N ASP A 9 -4.42 -17.98 4.04
CA ASP A 9 -5.33 -18.66 4.95
C ASP A 9 -6.43 -17.69 5.43
N GLU A 10 -7.35 -18.20 6.24
CA GLU A 10 -8.49 -17.41 6.74
C GLU A 10 -8.04 -16.20 7.58
N GLU A 11 -6.97 -16.33 8.36
CA GLU A 11 -6.46 -15.25 9.21
C GLU A 11 -5.80 -14.15 8.38
N ASP A 12 -5.02 -14.53 7.37
CA ASP A 12 -4.41 -13.63 6.40
C ASP A 12 -5.49 -12.87 5.60
N TRP A 13 -6.58 -13.55 5.25
CA TRP A 13 -7.71 -12.95 4.52
C TRP A 13 -8.56 -12.03 5.40
N SER A 14 -8.81 -12.43 6.65
CA SER A 14 -9.46 -11.61 7.66
C SER A 14 -8.67 -10.34 7.93
N PHE A 15 -7.34 -10.44 8.06
CA PHE A 15 -6.46 -9.28 8.20
C PHE A 15 -6.58 -8.33 7.01
N LEU A 16 -6.49 -8.85 5.78
CA LEU A 16 -6.62 -8.02 4.58
C LEU A 16 -7.96 -7.29 4.55
N THR A 17 -9.05 -8.01 4.83
CA THR A 17 -10.42 -7.45 4.83
C THR A 17 -10.53 -6.33 5.85
N SER A 18 -10.05 -6.57 7.08
CA SER A 18 -10.04 -5.55 8.14
C SER A 18 -9.25 -4.29 7.77
N TYR A 19 -8.23 -4.41 6.91
CA TYR A 19 -7.51 -3.27 6.36
C TYR A 19 -8.38 -2.49 5.38
N PHE A 20 -8.92 -3.16 4.36
CA PHE A 20 -9.73 -2.50 3.35
C PHE A 20 -10.98 -1.82 3.94
N GLU A 21 -11.55 -2.40 4.99
CA GLU A 21 -12.68 -1.80 5.71
C GLU A 21 -12.37 -0.42 6.29
N ARG A 22 -11.11 -0.11 6.59
CA ARG A 22 -10.68 1.20 7.14
C ARG A 22 -10.36 2.23 6.07
N ALA A 23 -10.36 1.85 4.80
CA ALA A 23 -10.04 2.76 3.71
C ALA A 23 -11.19 3.76 3.45
N ASP A 24 -10.83 5.03 3.28
CA ASP A 24 -11.71 6.04 2.69
C ASP A 24 -11.25 6.49 1.29
N GLY A 25 -10.09 6.01 0.86
CA GLY A 25 -9.57 6.23 -0.48
C GLY A 25 -8.27 5.49 -0.71
N PHE A 26 -7.90 5.39 -1.98
CA PHE A 26 -6.66 4.73 -2.40
C PHE A 26 -5.75 5.73 -3.10
N LEU A 27 -4.49 5.77 -2.70
CA LEU A 27 -3.44 6.45 -3.44
C LEU A 27 -2.67 5.39 -4.23
N LEU A 28 -2.88 5.36 -5.54
CA LEU A 28 -2.36 4.31 -6.42
C LEU A 28 -1.29 4.88 -7.34
N GLY A 29 -0.12 4.22 -7.35
CA GLY A 29 0.85 4.46 -8.42
C GLY A 29 0.26 4.07 -9.77
N ARG A 30 0.59 4.82 -10.84
CA ARG A 30 0.04 4.62 -12.19
C ARG A 30 0.01 3.15 -12.64
N ARG A 31 1.12 2.42 -12.47
CA ARG A 31 1.21 1.01 -12.88
C ARG A 31 0.22 0.11 -12.13
N THR A 32 0.02 0.36 -10.83
CA THR A 32 -0.99 -0.37 -10.05
C THR A 32 -2.37 -0.07 -10.58
N TRP A 33 -2.68 1.21 -10.82
CA TRP A 33 -3.96 1.63 -11.40
C TRP A 33 -4.23 0.96 -12.76
N GLU A 34 -3.23 0.86 -13.64
CA GLU A 34 -3.35 0.19 -14.94
C GLU A 34 -3.58 -1.32 -14.81
N ILE A 35 -3.01 -1.97 -13.80
CA ILE A 35 -3.25 -3.40 -13.53
C ILE A 35 -4.64 -3.62 -12.95
N TRP A 36 -5.07 -2.74 -12.06
CA TRP A 36 -6.31 -2.86 -11.30
C TRP A 36 -7.54 -2.47 -12.13
N GLY A 37 -7.43 -1.42 -12.95
CA GLY A 37 -8.54 -0.81 -13.68
C GLY A 37 -9.31 -1.75 -14.63
N PRO A 38 -8.66 -2.67 -15.36
CA PRO A 38 -9.39 -3.63 -16.19
C PRO A 38 -10.04 -4.77 -15.38
N TYR A 39 -9.51 -5.09 -14.20
CA TYR A 39 -9.93 -6.23 -13.39
C TYR A 39 -11.08 -5.87 -12.46
N TRP A 40 -10.86 -4.98 -11.49
CA TRP A 40 -11.80 -4.77 -10.39
C TRP A 40 -13.23 -4.36 -10.78
N PRO A 41 -13.45 -3.51 -11.82
CA PRO A 41 -14.81 -3.19 -12.27
C PRO A 41 -15.65 -4.38 -12.70
N GLN A 42 -15.03 -5.51 -13.03
CA GLN A 42 -15.69 -6.75 -13.45
C GLN A 42 -15.74 -7.80 -12.34
N HIS A 43 -15.14 -7.51 -11.18
CA HIS A 43 -14.90 -8.46 -10.09
C HIS A 43 -15.31 -7.85 -8.73
N ASP A 44 -16.56 -7.40 -8.62
CA ASP A 44 -17.19 -7.05 -7.34
C ASP A 44 -17.97 -8.26 -6.81
N SER A 45 -17.47 -8.88 -5.74
CA SER A 45 -18.13 -9.98 -5.02
C SER A 45 -19.00 -9.50 -3.85
N GLY A 46 -19.07 -8.18 -3.61
CA GLY A 46 -19.79 -7.58 -2.49
C GLY A 46 -19.07 -7.70 -1.14
N ASP A 47 -17.89 -8.32 -1.10
CA ASP A 47 -17.04 -8.32 0.08
C ASP A 47 -16.36 -6.94 0.28
N PRO A 48 -15.93 -6.59 1.50
CA PRO A 48 -15.39 -5.25 1.78
C PRO A 48 -14.16 -4.88 0.93
N VAL A 49 -13.36 -5.85 0.48
CA VAL A 49 -12.18 -5.60 -0.36
C VAL A 49 -12.62 -5.21 -1.76
N SER A 50 -13.32 -6.10 -2.46
CA SER A 50 -13.72 -5.87 -3.85
C SER A 50 -14.68 -4.68 -3.98
N HIS A 51 -15.62 -4.55 -3.05
CA HIS A 51 -16.55 -3.45 -3.03
C HIS A 51 -15.83 -2.12 -2.79
N GLY A 52 -15.00 -2.04 -1.74
CA GLY A 52 -14.23 -0.85 -1.41
C GLY A 52 -13.36 -0.37 -2.57
N ILE A 53 -12.64 -1.29 -3.23
CA ILE A 53 -11.83 -0.99 -4.42
C ILE A 53 -12.66 -0.37 -5.53
N ASN A 54 -13.90 -0.83 -5.74
CA ASN A 54 -14.74 -0.29 -6.81
C ASN A 54 -15.34 1.07 -6.45
N ILE A 55 -15.82 1.28 -5.22
CA ILE A 55 -16.58 2.48 -4.87
C ILE A 55 -15.74 3.66 -4.34
N LEU A 56 -14.61 3.42 -3.68
CA LEU A 56 -13.84 4.49 -3.02
C LEU A 56 -13.03 5.33 -4.02
N PRO A 57 -12.72 6.60 -3.72
CA PRO A 57 -11.90 7.44 -4.58
C PRO A 57 -10.48 6.87 -4.75
N LYS A 58 -9.96 6.96 -5.97
CA LYS A 58 -8.60 6.55 -6.35
C LYS A 58 -7.81 7.76 -6.79
N TYR A 59 -6.81 8.16 -6.03
CA TYR A 59 -5.91 9.25 -6.34
C TYR A 59 -4.67 8.71 -7.05
N VAL A 60 -4.38 9.24 -8.25
CA VAL A 60 -3.33 8.70 -9.11
C VAL A 60 -2.35 9.81 -9.49
N PRO A 61 -1.16 9.87 -8.86
CA PRO A 61 -0.08 10.74 -9.30
C PRO A 61 0.36 10.39 -10.72
N SER A 62 0.12 11.30 -11.67
CA SER A 62 0.49 11.10 -13.07
C SER A 62 0.43 12.41 -13.86
N THR A 63 1.46 12.66 -14.67
CA THR A 63 1.51 13.80 -15.61
C THR A 63 0.99 13.47 -17.00
N THR A 64 0.68 12.19 -17.26
CA THR A 64 0.41 11.67 -18.62
C THR A 64 -0.87 10.85 -18.71
N LEU A 65 -1.48 10.47 -17.58
CA LEU A 65 -2.82 9.87 -17.57
C LEU A 65 -3.84 10.98 -17.82
N LYS A 66 -4.48 10.92 -18.99
CA LYS A 66 -5.59 11.80 -19.38
C LYS A 66 -6.85 10.95 -19.49
N ASP A 67 -7.98 11.51 -19.09
CA ASP A 67 -9.32 10.90 -19.23
C ASP A 67 -9.41 9.47 -18.65
N PRO A 68 -9.22 9.28 -17.33
CA PRO A 68 -9.24 7.95 -16.72
C PRO A 68 -10.61 7.28 -16.84
N ALA A 69 -10.64 6.09 -17.43
CA ALA A 69 -11.89 5.32 -17.63
C ALA A 69 -12.38 4.60 -16.36
N TRP A 70 -11.50 4.33 -15.39
CA TRP A 70 -11.90 3.68 -14.16
C TRP A 70 -12.61 4.67 -13.21
N GLN A 71 -13.83 4.33 -12.80
CA GLN A 71 -14.67 5.18 -11.95
C GLN A 71 -13.98 5.63 -10.66
N ASN A 72 -14.34 6.85 -10.22
CA ASN A 72 -13.81 7.52 -9.04
C ASN A 72 -12.29 7.74 -9.06
N THR A 73 -11.69 7.84 -10.25
CA THR A 73 -10.28 8.19 -10.42
C THR A 73 -10.07 9.70 -10.44
N HIS A 74 -9.20 10.19 -9.57
CA HIS A 74 -8.73 11.57 -9.50
C HIS A 74 -7.24 11.62 -9.83
N VAL A 75 -6.88 12.17 -10.98
CA VAL A 75 -5.48 12.32 -11.38
C VAL A 75 -4.85 13.49 -10.65
N ILE A 76 -3.73 13.24 -9.96
CA ILE A 76 -2.88 14.29 -9.37
C ILE A 76 -1.79 14.62 -10.39
N SER A 77 -1.98 15.69 -11.14
CA SER A 77 -1.08 16.14 -12.21
C SER A 77 -0.08 17.23 -11.76
N GLY A 78 -0.29 17.81 -10.59
CA GLY A 78 0.55 18.86 -10.00
C GLY A 78 1.50 18.34 -8.93
N ASP A 79 1.72 19.15 -7.90
CA ASP A 79 2.55 18.79 -6.76
C ASP A 79 1.92 17.65 -5.95
N VAL A 80 2.54 16.47 -6.04
CA VAL A 80 2.06 15.25 -5.39
C VAL A 80 2.15 15.37 -3.87
N GLU A 81 3.18 16.03 -3.34
CA GLU A 81 3.37 16.13 -1.90
C GLU A 81 2.29 17.01 -1.27
N VAL A 82 2.06 18.19 -1.86
CA VAL A 82 0.99 19.09 -1.43
C VAL A 82 -0.36 18.39 -1.50
N ALA A 83 -0.68 17.74 -2.62
CA ALA A 83 -1.96 17.03 -2.78
C ALA A 83 -2.14 15.92 -1.74
N VAL A 84 -1.10 15.13 -1.44
CA VAL A 84 -1.17 14.08 -0.42
C VAL A 84 -1.35 14.68 0.98
N ARG A 85 -0.64 15.77 1.32
CA ARG A 85 -0.82 16.46 2.61
C ARG A 85 -2.23 17.02 2.76
N GLU A 86 -2.80 17.61 1.71
CA GLU A 86 -4.18 18.09 1.69
C GLU A 86 -5.19 16.95 1.86
N LEU A 87 -4.97 15.80 1.21
CA LEU A 87 -5.82 14.63 1.38
C LEU A 87 -5.76 14.08 2.81
N LYS A 88 -4.56 13.99 3.39
CA LYS A 88 -4.37 13.56 4.79
C LYS A 88 -4.99 14.53 5.81
N ALA A 89 -5.12 15.81 5.47
CA ALA A 89 -5.70 16.82 6.36
C ALA A 89 -7.25 16.81 6.36
N LYS A 90 -7.88 16.16 5.38
CA LYS A 90 -9.34 16.05 5.33
C LYS A 90 -9.84 15.10 6.43
N PRO A 91 -11.03 15.35 7.01
CA PRO A 91 -11.65 14.39 7.91
C PRO A 91 -11.99 13.11 7.16
N GLY A 92 -11.75 11.97 7.79
CA GLY A 92 -11.98 10.65 7.21
C GLY A 92 -11.18 9.57 7.94
N ARG A 93 -11.16 8.39 7.33
CA ARG A 93 -10.38 7.21 7.73
C ARG A 93 -9.10 7.15 6.90
N GLU A 94 -8.62 5.95 6.57
CA GLU A 94 -7.29 5.77 6.00
C GLU A 94 -7.25 6.11 4.49
N LEU A 95 -6.24 6.87 4.09
CA LEU A 95 -5.78 6.95 2.70
C LEU A 95 -4.76 5.84 2.47
N GLN A 96 -5.17 4.75 1.82
CA GLN A 96 -4.34 3.55 1.73
C GLN A 96 -3.53 3.49 0.43
N VAL A 97 -2.31 2.97 0.54
CA VAL A 97 -1.42 2.71 -0.59
C VAL A 97 -1.29 1.19 -0.77
N HIS A 98 -2.00 0.66 -1.76
CA HIS A 98 -1.91 -0.76 -2.13
C HIS A 98 -0.97 -0.93 -3.31
N GLY A 99 0.32 -0.78 -3.02
CA GLY A 99 1.31 -0.52 -4.05
C GLY A 99 1.11 0.86 -4.71
N SER A 100 2.03 1.33 -5.57
CA SER A 100 3.25 0.66 -6.01
C SER A 100 4.39 0.88 -5.01
N GLY A 101 5.35 -0.05 -4.97
CA GLY A 101 6.54 0.12 -4.13
C GLY A 101 7.30 1.41 -4.43
N VAL A 102 7.26 1.92 -5.67
CA VAL A 102 7.83 3.23 -6.04
C VAL A 102 7.14 4.36 -5.28
N LEU A 103 5.80 4.38 -5.28
CA LEU A 103 5.03 5.39 -4.58
C LEU A 103 5.24 5.30 -3.08
N LEU A 104 5.22 4.09 -2.50
CA LEU A 104 5.45 3.91 -1.07
C LEU A 104 6.82 4.47 -0.64
N ARG A 105 7.88 4.15 -1.37
CA ARG A 105 9.24 4.67 -1.08
C ARG A 105 9.27 6.19 -1.16
N TRP A 106 8.68 6.76 -2.21
CA TRP A 106 8.62 8.22 -2.37
C TRP A 106 7.90 8.91 -1.20
N LEU A 107 6.85 8.28 -0.66
CA LEU A 107 6.13 8.76 0.52
C LEU A 107 6.96 8.61 1.81
N LEU A 108 7.68 7.49 1.97
CA LEU A 108 8.56 7.25 3.12
C LEU A 108 9.68 8.29 3.20
N GLU A 109 10.30 8.64 2.08
CA GLU A 109 11.36 9.65 2.00
C GLU A 109 10.88 11.08 2.36
N ARG A 110 9.56 11.30 2.42
CA ARG A 110 8.92 12.61 2.67
C ARG A 110 8.14 12.66 3.98
N ASP A 111 8.29 11.64 4.83
CA ASP A 111 7.57 11.49 6.09
C ASP A 111 6.04 11.55 5.90
N LEU A 112 5.55 10.98 4.78
CA LEU A 112 4.13 10.96 4.43
C LEU A 112 3.43 9.65 4.82
N VAL A 113 4.18 8.66 5.30
CA VAL A 113 3.65 7.37 5.76
C VAL A 113 3.48 7.37 7.27
N ASP A 114 2.25 7.16 7.73
CA ASP A 114 1.96 7.05 9.17
C ASP A 114 2.13 5.62 9.68
N GLU A 115 1.83 4.63 8.83
CA GLU A 115 1.84 3.22 9.19
C GLU A 115 2.23 2.34 7.99
N LEU A 116 3.06 1.33 8.24
CA LEU A 116 3.48 0.31 7.28
C LEU A 116 2.93 -1.05 7.71
N ASN A 117 2.20 -1.69 6.80
CA ASN A 117 1.61 -3.00 7.03
C ASN A 117 2.22 -4.01 6.09
N LEU A 118 3.06 -4.86 6.65
CA LEU A 118 3.85 -5.84 5.94
C LEU A 118 3.24 -7.21 6.13
N ARG A 119 2.79 -7.80 5.01
CA ARG A 119 2.42 -9.21 4.90
C ARG A 119 3.62 -9.94 4.30
N ILE A 120 4.33 -10.69 5.14
CA ILE A 120 5.56 -11.37 4.76
C ILE A 120 5.24 -12.86 4.63
N TYR A 121 5.36 -13.35 3.40
CA TYR A 121 5.09 -14.74 3.06
C TYR A 121 6.34 -15.59 3.23
N PRO A 122 6.22 -16.88 3.60
CA PRO A 122 7.34 -17.80 3.77
C PRO A 122 7.87 -18.31 2.41
N VAL A 123 8.23 -17.38 1.51
CA VAL A 123 8.67 -17.64 0.14
C VAL A 123 9.94 -16.86 -0.17
N ILE A 124 10.96 -17.55 -0.66
CA ILE A 124 12.14 -16.91 -1.25
C ILE A 124 11.84 -16.63 -2.72
N VAL A 125 11.66 -15.35 -3.06
CA VAL A 125 11.49 -14.90 -4.44
C VAL A 125 12.87 -14.62 -5.03
N GLY A 126 13.28 -15.41 -6.01
CA GLY A 126 14.64 -15.33 -6.59
C GLY A 126 14.91 -14.06 -7.41
N ASP A 127 13.89 -13.52 -8.07
CA ASP A 127 14.00 -12.28 -8.86
C ASP A 127 12.65 -11.53 -8.89
N GLY A 128 12.72 -10.20 -9.03
CA GLY A 128 11.54 -9.35 -9.15
C GLY A 128 11.68 -7.97 -8.49
N LEU A 129 10.54 -7.29 -8.39
CA LEU A 129 10.48 -5.95 -7.80
C LEU A 129 10.71 -6.01 -6.28
N ARG A 130 11.68 -5.24 -5.81
CA ARG A 130 11.95 -5.07 -4.37
C ARG A 130 11.14 -3.90 -3.82
N LEU A 131 10.58 -4.09 -2.62
CA LEU A 131 9.89 -3.01 -1.90
C LEU A 131 10.88 -1.92 -1.50
N PHE A 132 12.05 -2.32 -0.98
CA PHE A 132 13.17 -1.44 -0.66
C PHE A 132 14.30 -1.67 -1.69
N PRO A 133 14.83 -0.62 -2.31
CA PRO A 133 15.83 -0.76 -3.37
C PRO A 133 17.20 -1.08 -2.78
N GLU A 134 18.15 -1.42 -3.65
CA GLU A 134 19.55 -1.61 -3.27
C GLU A 134 20.19 -0.31 -2.73
N HIS A 135 19.75 0.83 -3.25
CA HIS A 135 20.15 2.15 -2.79
C HIS A 135 18.92 2.93 -2.37
N GLY A 136 18.88 3.34 -1.10
CA GLY A 136 17.79 4.10 -0.51
C GLY A 136 18.19 4.60 0.87
N GLU A 137 17.38 5.48 1.43
CA GLU A 137 17.63 6.01 2.76
C GLU A 137 17.28 4.98 3.84
N THR A 138 17.95 5.07 4.98
CA THR A 138 17.71 4.19 6.12
C THR A 138 16.71 4.84 7.08
N HIS A 139 15.66 4.09 7.43
CA HIS A 139 14.60 4.55 8.31
C HIS A 139 14.51 3.63 9.52
N ASP A 140 14.33 4.22 10.70
CA ASP A 140 13.94 3.46 11.88
C ASP A 140 12.44 3.18 11.82
N LEU A 141 12.05 2.01 12.29
CA LEU A 141 10.66 1.57 12.39
C LEU A 141 10.37 1.15 13.83
N THR A 142 9.24 1.60 14.36
CA THR A 142 8.70 1.09 15.63
C THR A 142 7.70 -0.01 15.33
N LEU A 143 7.93 -1.20 15.87
CA LEU A 143 6.96 -2.31 15.79
C LEU A 143 5.75 -1.98 16.66
N ILE A 144 4.56 -1.99 16.05
CA ILE A 144 3.29 -1.77 16.73
C ILE A 144 2.59 -3.10 17.00
N GLU A 145 2.57 -3.98 16.00
CA GLU A 145 1.94 -5.30 16.09
C GLU A 145 2.75 -6.33 15.29
N SER A 146 2.88 -7.54 15.82
CA SER A 146 3.46 -8.68 15.11
C SER A 146 2.69 -9.95 15.46
N ARG A 147 2.27 -10.69 14.43
CA ARG A 147 1.68 -12.02 14.57
C ARG A 147 1.99 -12.89 13.36
N SER A 148 1.81 -14.19 13.53
CA SER A 148 1.97 -15.18 12.46
C SER A 148 0.67 -15.96 12.31
N THR A 149 0.31 -16.29 11.07
CA THR A 149 -0.83 -17.14 10.77
C THR A 149 -0.44 -18.61 10.77
N SER A 150 -1.44 -19.50 10.73
CA SER A 150 -1.21 -20.95 10.65
C SER A 150 -0.44 -21.42 9.40
N SER A 151 -0.55 -20.70 8.29
CA SER A 151 0.23 -20.96 7.05
C SER A 151 1.66 -20.41 7.09
N GLY A 152 2.04 -19.71 8.15
CA GLY A 152 3.38 -19.12 8.32
C GLY A 152 3.54 -17.72 7.70
N VAL A 153 2.46 -17.09 7.23
CA VAL A 153 2.49 -15.67 6.85
C VAL A 153 2.65 -14.84 8.12
N THR A 154 3.60 -13.91 8.13
CA THR A 154 3.73 -12.96 9.24
C THR A 154 3.12 -11.61 8.87
N LEU A 155 2.36 -11.07 9.81
CA LEU A 155 1.62 -9.83 9.69
C LEU A 155 2.26 -8.85 10.67
N GLN A 156 2.86 -7.79 10.15
CA GLN A 156 3.60 -6.83 10.94
C GLN A 156 3.15 -5.40 10.63
N THR A 157 2.82 -4.67 11.69
CA THR A 157 2.46 -3.25 11.63
C THR A 157 3.59 -2.44 12.26
N TYR A 158 4.10 -1.47 11.49
CA TYR A 158 5.17 -0.57 11.91
C TYR A 158 4.75 0.88 11.77
N ARG A 159 5.32 1.76 12.60
CA ARG A 159 5.34 3.21 12.35
C ARG A 159 6.74 3.66 11.98
N PRO A 160 6.92 4.50 10.95
CA PRO A 160 8.18 5.19 10.73
C PRO A 160 8.58 6.01 11.97
N ALA A 161 9.84 5.89 12.39
CA ALA A 161 10.41 6.57 13.55
C ALA A 161 11.49 7.59 13.14
N GLY A 162 11.49 8.00 11.86
CA GLY A 162 12.46 8.94 11.29
C GLY A 162 13.68 8.26 10.68
N ARG A 163 14.77 9.03 10.54
CA ARG A 163 16.05 8.53 10.01
C ARG A 163 16.71 7.60 11.01
N ALA A 164 17.32 6.54 10.47
CA ALA A 164 17.99 5.56 11.30
C ALA A 164 19.15 6.15 12.11
N ILE A 165 19.23 5.78 13.38
CA ILE A 165 20.35 6.12 14.26
C ILE A 165 21.38 4.99 14.20
N PHE A 166 22.59 5.29 13.74
CA PHE A 166 23.66 4.32 13.63
C PHE A 166 24.45 4.23 14.94
N GLY A 167 24.47 3.04 15.55
CA GLY A 167 25.36 2.70 16.66
C GLY A 167 26.64 2.01 16.17
N THR A 168 27.67 2.03 16.99
CA THR A 168 28.87 1.19 16.79
C THR A 168 28.71 -0.11 17.57
N VAL A 169 28.80 -1.24 16.88
CA VAL A 169 28.93 -2.57 17.50
C VAL A 169 30.41 -2.96 17.40
N GLY A 170 31.04 -3.19 18.55
CA GLY A 170 32.42 -3.67 18.67
C GLY A 170 32.48 -5.18 18.87
#